data_AF-A0A7W0W760-F1
#
_entry.id   AF-A0A7W0W760-F1
#
_cell.length_a   1.000
_cell.length_b   1.000
_cell.length_c   1.000
_cell.angle_alpha   90.00
_cell.angle_beta   90.00
_cell.angle_gamma   90.00
#
_symmetry.space_group_name_H-M   'P 1'
#
loop_
_entity.id
_entity.type
_entity.pdbx_description
1 polymer ?
#
loop_
_entity_poly.entity_id
_entity_poly.type
_entity_poly.pdbx_seq_one_letter_code
_entity_poly.pdbx_strand_id
1 'polypeptide(L)' 'MQQLTLHPARVPAELLAWLRETEQTTLLVAIELDADGYVSLQALPDVDPQLVPRVRKTMAQYEETLRRLL' A
#
# COMPACT_ATOMS: atom_id res chain seq x y z
N MET A 1 -2.71 -13.49 2.74
CA MET A 1 -2.30 -12.24 2.06
C MET A 1 -1.31 -12.60 0.95
N GLN A 2 -1.59 -12.26 -0.32
CA GLN A 2 -0.64 -12.47 -1.41
C GLN A 2 0.31 -11.27 -1.47
N GLN A 3 1.62 -11.52 -1.53
CA GLN A 3 2.63 -10.48 -1.70
C GLN A 3 3.06 -10.44 -3.17
N LEU A 4 2.98 -9.26 -3.79
CA LEU A 4 3.50 -9.01 -5.13
C LEU A 4 4.89 -8.36 -5.01
N THR A 5 5.90 -9.00 -5.60
CA THR A 5 7.26 -8.45 -5.69
C THR A 5 7.57 -8.15 -7.16
N LEU A 6 7.87 -6.90 -7.48
CA LEU A 6 8.19 -6.45 -8.83
C LEU A 6 9.70 -6.22 -8.98
N HIS A 7 10.26 -6.59 -10.13
CA HIS A 7 11.61 -6.21 -10.50
C HIS A 7 11.65 -4.68 -10.75
N PRO A 8 12.72 -3.94 -10.37
CA PRO A 8 12.77 -2.48 -10.53
C PRO A 8 12.49 -2.00 -11.95
N ALA A 9 12.98 -2.71 -12.97
CA ALA A 9 12.73 -2.41 -14.38
C ALA A 9 11.26 -2.58 -14.84
N ARG A 10 10.40 -3.17 -14.00
CA ARG A 10 8.96 -3.31 -14.23
C ARG A 10 8.13 -2.30 -13.44
N VAL A 11 8.77 -1.45 -12.64
CA VAL A 11 8.10 -0.38 -11.90
C VAL A 11 8.08 0.86 -12.81
N PRO A 12 6.91 1.47 -13.07
CA PRO A 12 6.82 2.71 -13.82
C PRO A 12 7.72 3.81 -13.22
N ALA A 13 8.31 4.64 -14.08
CA ALA A 13 9.27 5.65 -13.65
C ALA A 13 8.62 6.70 -12.72
N GLU A 14 7.36 7.04 -12.99
CA GLU A 14 6.54 7.96 -12.23
C GLU A 14 6.30 7.44 -10.80
N LEU A 15 6.02 6.14 -10.67
CA LEU A 15 5.84 5.50 -9.38
C LEU A 15 7.16 5.47 -8.58
N LEU A 16 8.30 5.19 -9.23
CA LEU A 16 9.61 5.26 -8.59
C LEU A 16 9.95 6.68 -8.12
N ALA A 17 9.63 7.70 -8.92
CA ALA A 17 9.84 9.09 -8.55
C ALA A 17 9.01 9.46 -7.31
N TRP A 18 7.71 9.16 -7.33
CA TRP A 18 6.81 9.39 -6.21
C TRP A 18 7.27 8.67 -4.93
N LEU A 19 7.68 7.40 -5.01
CA LEU A 19 8.21 6.66 -3.86
C LEU A 19 9.47 7.32 -3.28
N ARG A 20 10.36 7.86 -4.11
CA ARG A 20 11.58 8.55 -3.65
C ARG A 20 11.27 9.89 -2.98
N GLU A 21 10.30 10.64 -3.48
CA GLU A 21 9.87 11.92 -2.91
C GLU A 21 9.28 11.76 -1.52
N THR A 22 8.66 10.62 -1.21
CA THR A 22 8.14 10.39 0.14
C THR A 22 9.23 10.21 1.20
N GLU A 23 10.48 9.96 0.82
CA GLU A 23 11.62 9.65 1.71
C GLU A 23 11.37 8.49 2.71
N GLN A 24 10.30 7.72 2.53
CA GLN A 24 9.90 6.65 3.43
C GLN A 24 10.33 5.29 2.89
N THR A 25 10.87 4.44 3.77
CA THR A 25 11.21 3.05 3.44
C THR A 25 10.01 2.12 3.47
N THR A 26 8.88 2.56 4.05
CA THR A 26 7.64 1.80 4.15
C THR A 26 6.47 2.75 4.11
N LEU A 27 5.49 2.47 3.24
CA LEU A 27 4.30 3.29 3.04
C LEU A 27 3.04 2.44 3.26
N LEU A 28 2.00 3.08 3.80
CA LEU A 28 0.63 2.58 3.76
C LEU A 28 -0.08 3.32 2.63
N VAL A 29 -0.52 2.58 1.61
CA VAL A 29 -1.05 3.12 0.36
C VAL A 29 -2.42 2.54 0.09
N ALA A 30 -3.39 3.39 -0.22
CA ALA A 30 -4.63 2.99 -0.87
C ALA A 30 -4.40 2.92 -2.38
N ILE A 31 -4.82 1.80 -2.99
CA ILE A 31 -4.73 1.57 -4.42
C ILE A 31 -6.15 1.42 -4.95
N GLU A 32 -6.56 2.29 -5.86
CA GLU A 32 -7.87 2.22 -6.50
C GLU A 32 -7.71 2.07 -8.00
N LEU A 33 -8.59 1.28 -8.62
CA LEU A 33 -8.71 1.17 -10.07
C LEU A 33 -10.09 1.72 -10.42
N ASP A 34 -10.13 2.81 -11.18
CA ASP A 34 -11.38 3.42 -11.58
C ASP A 34 -12.02 2.71 -12.79
N ALA A 35 -13.22 3.18 -13.18
CA ALA A 35 -13.98 2.62 -14.28
C ALA A 35 -13.33 2.82 -15.66
N ASP A 36 -12.45 3.81 -15.79
CA ASP A 36 -11.72 4.12 -17.01
C ASP A 36 -10.37 3.39 -17.08
N GLY A 37 -10.02 2.63 -16.04
CA GLY A 37 -8.81 1.82 -15.95
C GLY A 37 -7.59 2.56 -15.41
N TYR A 38 -7.75 3.76 -14.85
CA TYR A 38 -6.66 4.45 -14.18
C TYR A 38 -6.44 3.88 -12.79
N VAL A 39 -5.15 3.77 -12.44
CA VAL A 39 -4.72 3.39 -11.10
C VAL A 39 -4.36 4.65 -10.33
N SER A 40 -5.06 4.89 -9.22
CA SER A 40 -4.73 5.95 -8.28
C SER A 40 -4.03 5.35 -7.05
N LEU A 41 -3.01 6.07 -6.56
CA LEU A 41 -2.22 5.69 -5.40
C LEU A 41 -2.25 6.84 -4.42
N GLN A 42 -2.75 6.59 -3.21
CA GLN A 42 -2.79 7.57 -2.15
C GLN A 42 -2.03 7.06 -0.93
N ALA A 43 -0.90 7.68 -0.62
CA ALA A 43 -0.21 7.45 0.64
C ALA A 43 -1.00 8.10 1.79
N LEU A 44 -1.10 7.39 2.91
CA LEU A 44 -1.54 8.02 4.15
C LEU A 44 -0.40 8.90 4.68
N PRO A 45 -0.65 10.18 5.03
CA PRO A 45 0.37 11.06 5.57
C PRO A 45 0.83 10.60 6.96
N ASP A 46 2.11 10.84 7.27
CA ASP A 46 2.72 10.70 8.61
C ASP A 46 2.52 9.35 9.31
N VAL A 47 2.53 8.26 8.54
CA VAL A 47 2.49 6.90 9.10
C VAL A 47 3.80 6.60 9.81
N ASP A 48 3.74 6.45 11.14
CA ASP A 48 4.85 5.88 11.91
C ASP A 48 5.22 4.51 11.31
N PRO A 49 6.48 4.29 10.87
CA PRO A 49 6.91 3.01 10.31
C PRO A 49 6.65 1.83 11.25
N GLN A 50 6.63 2.05 12.57
CA GLN A 50 6.29 1.02 13.56
C GLN A 50 4.80 0.66 13.58
N LEU A 51 3.94 1.49 13.01
CA LEU A 51 2.51 1.23 12.87
C LEU A 51 2.24 0.18 11.79
N VAL A 52 3.04 0.12 10.72
CA VAL A 52 2.82 -0.79 9.60
C VAL A 52 2.84 -2.27 10.03
N PRO A 53 3.84 -2.76 10.79
CA PRO A 53 3.81 -4.12 11.33
C PRO A 53 2.62 -4.38 12.25
N ARG A 54 2.19 -3.38 13.04
CA ARG A 54 1.05 -3.50 13.96
C ARG A 54 -0.25 -3.63 13.18
N VAL A 55 -0.47 -2.79 12.17
CA VAL A 55 -1.63 -2.88 11.26
C VAL A 55 -1.65 -4.23 10.56
N ARG A 56 -0.53 -4.72 10.01
CA ARG A 56 -0.46 -6.05 9.40
C ARG A 56 -0.86 -7.15 10.37
N LYS A 57 -0.36 -7.11 11.60
CA LYS A 57 -0.71 -8.08 12.66
C LYS A 57 -2.20 -8.00 13.02
N THR A 58 -2.74 -6.80 13.22
CA THR A 58 -4.16 -6.59 13.53
C THR A 58 -5.06 -7.06 12.38
N MET A 59 -4.73 -6.74 11.13
CA MET A 59 -5.51 -7.22 9.98
C MET A 59 -5.49 -8.75 9.86
N ALA A 60 -4.35 -9.39 10.11
CA ALA A 60 -4.26 -10.86 10.13
C ALA A 60 -5.07 -11.47 11.28
N GLN A 61 -5.05 -10.84 12.46
CA GLN A 61 -5.79 -11.30 13.64
C GLN A 61 -7.31 -11.19 13.46
N TYR A 62 -7.78 -10.16 12.78
CA TYR A 62 -9.21 -9.86 12.61
C TYR A 62 -9.71 -10.07 11.17
N GLU A 63 -8.99 -10.84 10.35
CA GLU A 63 -9.27 -11.00 8.92
C GLU A 63 -10.74 -11.40 8.64
N GLU A 64 -11.27 -12.34 9.41
CA GLU A 64 -12.65 -12.83 9.28
C GLU A 64 -13.68 -11.78 9.68
N THR A 65 -13.42 -11.01 10.75
CA THR A 65 -14.33 -9.95 11.20
C THR A 65 -14.36 -8.79 10.21
N LEU A 66 -13.18 -8.39 9.71
CA LEU A 66 -13.05 -7.32 8.72
C LEU A 66 -13.72 -7.68 7.40
N ARG A 67 -13.65 -8.95 6.97
CA ARG A 67 -14.35 -9.44 5.78
C ARG A 67 -15.87 -9.30 5.85
N ARG A 68 -16.46 -9.34 7.04
CA ARG A 68 -17.92 -9.27 7.22
C ARG A 68 -18.47 -7.84 7.28
N LEU A 69 -17.59 -6.84 7.33
CA LEU A 69 -17.96 -5.42 7.36
C LEU A 69 -17.98 -4.79 5.96
N LEU A 70 -17.46 -5.49 4.95
CA LEU A 70 -17.45 -5.12 3.53
C LEU A 70 -18.50 -5.93 2.79
#